data_AF-A0A6L3X3T7-F1
#
_entry.id   AF-A0A6L3X3T7-F1
#
_cell.length_a   1.000
_cell.length_b   1.000
_cell.length_c   1.000
_cell.angle_alpha   90.00
_cell.angle_beta   90.00
_cell.angle_gamma   90.00
#
_symmetry.space_group_name_H-M   'P 1'
#
loop_
_entity.id
_entity.type
_entity.pdbx_description
1 polymer ?
#
loop_
_entity_poly.entity_id
_entity_poly.type
_entity_poly.pdbx_seq_one_letter_code
_entity_poly.pdbx_strand_id
1 'polypeptide(L)' 'SDKAGNPGSATHDVTLNGDVPTIAINTFAQDDIVNAAEHGTPLVISGTTDAPTGQTVTITLNGKTYTATVQNDGTWSYT' A
#
# COMPACT_ATOMS: atom_id res chain seq x y z
N SER A 1 -18.19 1.28 41.44
CA SER A 1 -18.76 1.72 42.72
C SER A 1 -18.41 0.73 43.80
N ASP A 2 -18.12 1.18 45.01
CA ASP A 2 -17.70 0.29 46.10
C ASP A 2 -18.90 -0.23 46.93
N LYS A 3 -18.60 -1.04 47.94
CA LYS A 3 -19.59 -1.68 48.82
C LYS A 3 -20.47 -0.68 49.60
N ALA A 4 -20.05 0.57 49.72
CA ALA A 4 -20.79 1.64 50.39
C ALA A 4 -21.62 2.51 49.42
N GLY A 5 -21.52 2.27 48.11
CA GLY A 5 -22.32 2.95 47.09
C GLY A 5 -21.65 4.17 46.45
N ASN A 6 -20.35 4.40 46.68
CA ASN A 6 -19.65 5.54 46.08
C ASN A 6 -19.44 5.31 44.58
N PRO A 7 -19.77 6.27 43.69
CA PRO A 7 -19.50 6.14 42.25
C PRO A 7 -18.00 6.21 41.98
N GLY A 8 -17.52 5.42 41.03
CA GLY A 8 -16.14 5.44 40.55
C GLY A 8 -16.13 5.58 39.04
N SER A 9 -15.24 6.43 38.52
CA SER A 9 -15.04 6.63 37.08
C SER A 9 -13.54 6.57 36.77
N ALA A 10 -13.21 6.04 35.60
CA ALA A 10 -11.88 6.05 35.03
C ALA A 10 -11.99 6.45 33.55
N THR A 11 -10.98 7.18 33.07
CA THR A 11 -10.90 7.62 31.67
C THR A 11 -9.55 7.18 31.11
N HIS A 12 -9.55 6.82 29.83
CA HIS A 12 -8.36 6.44 29.09
C HIS A 12 -8.27 7.24 27.80
N ASP A 13 -7.06 7.65 27.46
CA ASP A 13 -6.80 8.28 26.17
C ASP A 13 -6.55 7.22 25.10
N VAL A 14 -7.06 7.49 23.89
CA VAL A 14 -6.82 6.67 22.69
C VAL A 14 -6.31 7.59 21.60
N THR A 15 -5.20 7.21 20.97
CA THR A 15 -4.67 7.91 19.80
C THR A 15 -5.02 7.13 18.53
N LEU A 16 -5.71 7.80 17.61
CA LEU A 16 -5.97 7.29 16.28
C LEU A 16 -4.97 7.93 15.30
N ASN A 17 -4.23 7.11 14.56
CA ASN A 17 -3.55 7.58 13.37
C ASN A 17 -4.35 7.15 12.13
N GLY A 18 -4.76 8.12 11.31
CA GLY A 18 -5.48 7.92 10.06
C GLY A 18 -4.68 8.28 8.82
N ASP A 19 -3.35 8.37 8.93
CA ASP A 19 -2.47 8.66 7.79
C ASP A 19 -2.68 7.60 6.70
N VAL A 20 -2.98 8.08 5.50
CA VAL A 20 -3.17 7.23 4.32
C VAL A 20 -1.81 7.01 3.67
N PRO A 21 -1.47 5.78 3.28
CA PRO A 21 -0.21 5.52 2.60
C PRO A 21 -0.05 6.32 1.32
N THR A 22 1.17 6.80 1.07
CA THR A 22 1.58 7.32 -0.22
C THR A 22 2.05 6.17 -1.11
N ILE A 23 1.84 6.30 -2.42
CA ILE A 23 2.31 5.33 -3.40
C ILE A 23 2.97 6.07 -4.56
N ALA A 24 4.16 5.62 -4.94
CA ALA A 24 4.92 6.11 -6.08
C ALA A 24 5.12 4.97 -7.09
N ILE A 25 5.09 5.30 -8.37
CA ILE A 25 5.31 4.36 -9.48
C ILE A 25 6.63 4.75 -10.14
N ASN A 26 7.52 3.77 -10.33
CA ASN A 26 8.78 3.98 -11.04
C ASN A 26 8.53 4.14 -12.55
N THR A 27 9.53 4.66 -13.27
CA THR A 27 9.50 4.72 -14.74
C THR A 27 9.13 3.35 -15.32
N PHE A 28 8.09 3.33 -16.15
CA PHE A 28 7.63 2.11 -16.80
C PHE A 28 8.33 1.93 -18.15
N ALA A 29 8.53 0.69 -18.60
CA ALA A 29 9.18 0.40 -19.89
C ALA A 29 10.54 1.11 -20.09
N GLN A 30 11.32 1.30 -19.01
CA GLN A 30 12.65 1.94 -18.99
C GLN A 30 12.66 3.45 -19.27
N ASP A 31 11.78 3.99 -20.11
CA ASP A 31 11.75 5.40 -20.53
C ASP A 31 10.36 6.06 -20.46
N ASP A 32 9.40 5.41 -19.79
CA ASP A 32 7.99 5.79 -19.66
C ASP A 32 7.19 5.74 -20.98
N ILE A 33 7.72 5.06 -22.00
CA ILE A 33 7.08 4.91 -23.30
C ILE A 33 7.08 3.43 -23.68
N VAL A 34 5.89 2.87 -23.91
CA VAL A 34 5.80 1.51 -24.45
C VAL A 34 5.93 1.56 -25.97
N ASN A 35 7.00 0.98 -26.51
CA ASN A 35 7.19 0.82 -27.95
C ASN A 35 6.67 -0.53 -28.47
N ALA A 36 6.71 -0.71 -29.80
CA ALA A 36 6.17 -1.90 -30.45
C ALA A 36 6.90 -3.21 -30.08
N ALA A 37 8.20 -3.15 -29.77
CA ALA A 37 8.97 -4.31 -29.34
C ALA A 37 8.60 -4.71 -27.90
N GLU A 38 8.46 -3.72 -27.02
CA GLU A 38 8.08 -3.92 -25.62
C GLU A 38 6.67 -4.44 -25.45
N HIS A 39 5.71 -3.93 -26.24
CA HIS A 39 4.30 -4.36 -26.19
C HIS A 39 4.11 -5.88 -26.40
N GLY A 40 5.05 -6.55 -27.07
CA GLY A 40 5.02 -7.99 -27.31
C GLY A 40 5.64 -8.85 -26.19
N THR A 41 6.12 -8.24 -25.11
CA THR A 41 6.89 -8.92 -24.06
C THR A 41 6.36 -8.60 -22.65
N PRO A 42 6.65 -9.45 -21.64
CA PRO A 42 6.37 -9.09 -20.24
C PRO A 42 7.13 -7.83 -19.83
N LEU A 43 6.43 -6.88 -19.21
CA LEU A 43 7.00 -5.64 -18.69
C LEU A 43 6.78 -5.56 -17.19
N VAL A 44 7.78 -5.07 -16.47
CA VAL A 44 7.70 -4.91 -15.01
C VAL A 44 7.10 -3.56 -14.66
N ILE A 45 6.02 -3.57 -13.89
CA ILE A 45 5.55 -2.37 -13.17
C ILE A 45 6.09 -2.44 -11.74
N SER A 46 6.63 -1.33 -11.24
CA SER A 46 7.22 -1.28 -9.90
C SER A 46 7.06 0.09 -9.26
N GLY A 47 7.32 0.16 -7.96
CA GLY A 47 7.25 1.41 -7.23
C GLY A 47 7.61 1.26 -5.76
N THR A 48 7.26 2.29 -4.99
CA THR A 48 7.42 2.34 -3.53
C THR A 48 6.15 2.83 -2.85
N THR A 49 6.00 2.51 -1.57
CA THR A 49 4.94 3.00 -0.70
C THR A 49 5.43 3.00 0.75
N ASP A 50 4.83 3.82 1.60
CA ASP A 50 4.99 3.79 3.07
C ASP A 50 3.94 2.88 3.75
N ALA A 51 3.11 2.17 2.98
CA ALA A 51 2.23 1.16 3.52
C ALA A 51 3.04 0.06 4.22
N PRO A 52 2.52 -0.53 5.31
CA PRO A 52 3.20 -1.63 5.99
C PRO A 52 3.52 -2.80 5.05
N THR A 53 4.63 -3.47 5.30
CA THR A 53 5.01 -4.72 4.63
C THR A 53 3.90 -5.77 4.73
N GLY A 54 3.70 -6.50 3.64
CA GLY A 54 2.63 -7.49 3.54
C GLY A 54 1.29 -6.92 3.06
N GLN A 55 1.15 -5.60 2.96
CA GLN A 55 -0.02 -4.99 2.32
C GLN A 55 -0.06 -5.30 0.82
N THR A 56 -1.27 -5.32 0.27
CA THR A 56 -1.52 -5.56 -1.15
C THR A 56 -1.52 -4.26 -1.94
N VAL A 57 -0.75 -4.22 -3.02
CA VAL A 57 -0.87 -3.20 -4.08
C VAL A 57 -1.73 -3.78 -5.20
N THR A 58 -2.83 -3.08 -5.53
CA THR A 58 -3.73 -3.45 -6.61
C THR A 58 -3.51 -2.54 -7.80
N ILE A 59 -3.15 -3.10 -8.95
CA ILE A 59 -2.94 -2.38 -10.21
C ILE A 59 -4.07 -2.75 -11.16
N THR A 60 -4.82 -1.77 -11.66
CA THR A 60 -5.78 -1.97 -12.74
C THR A 60 -5.26 -1.33 -14.02
N LEU A 61 -4.99 -2.14 -15.04
CA LEU A 61 -4.48 -1.70 -16.34
C LEU A 61 -5.32 -2.31 -17.46
N ASN A 62 -5.89 -1.46 -18.32
CA ASN A 62 -6.77 -1.87 -19.42
C ASN A 62 -7.90 -2.84 -18.96
N GLY A 63 -8.49 -2.57 -17.79
CA GLY A 63 -9.54 -3.40 -17.20
C GLY A 63 -9.10 -4.74 -16.60
N LYS A 64 -7.80 -5.08 -16.64
CA LYS A 64 -7.24 -6.24 -15.94
C LYS A 64 -6.67 -5.81 -14.59
N THR A 65 -6.79 -6.70 -13.61
CA THR A 65 -6.29 -6.48 -12.26
C THR A 65 -5.08 -7.37 -11.99
N TYR A 66 -4.04 -6.74 -11.45
CA TYR A 66 -2.80 -7.35 -11.01
C TYR A 66 -2.57 -7.00 -9.54
N THR A 67 -1.88 -7.88 -8.82
CA THR A 67 -1.63 -7.68 -7.39
C THR A 67 -0.16 -7.93 -7.07
N ALA A 68 0.44 -7.02 -6.32
CA ALA A 68 1.78 -7.15 -5.75
C ALA A 68 1.73 -7.01 -4.22
N THR A 69 2.80 -7.40 -3.56
CA THR A 69 2.95 -7.28 -2.10
C THR A 69 4.04 -6.28 -1.77
N VAL A 70 3.76 -5.39 -0.81
CA VAL A 70 4.73 -4.46 -0.26
C VAL A 70 5.80 -5.22 0.51
N GLN A 71 7.07 -5.02 0.15
CA GLN A 71 8.23 -5.64 0.79
C GLN A 71 8.67 -4.87 2.05
N ASN A 72 9.71 -5.36 2.73
CA ASN A 72 10.20 -4.78 3.99
C ASN A 72 10.80 -3.37 3.84
N ASP A 73 11.21 -3.01 2.63
CA ASP A 73 11.79 -1.71 2.28
C ASP A 73 10.76 -0.77 1.61
N GLY A 74 9.48 -1.14 1.60
CA GLY A 74 8.41 -0.37 0.95
C GLY A 74 8.33 -0.55 -0.56
N THR A 75 9.19 -1.38 -1.16
CA THR A 75 9.13 -1.66 -2.61
C THR A 75 8.00 -2.62 -2.97
N TRP A 76 7.53 -2.53 -4.20
CA TRP A 76 6.60 -3.48 -4.80
C TRP A 76 6.86 -3.60 -6.31
N SER A 77 6.57 -4.77 -6.89
CA SER A 77 6.68 -5.00 -8.32
C SER A 77 5.75 -6.12 -8.80
N TYR A 78 5.35 -6.06 -10.07
CA TYR A 78 4.61 -7.10 -10.78
C TYR A 78 5.14 -7.23 -12.21
N THR A 79 5.22 -8.46 -12.73
CA THR A 79 5.64 -8.79 -14.10
C THR A 79 4.54 -9.53 -14.84
#